data_AF-A0A8I2YNH6-F1
#
_entry.id   AF-A0A8I2YNH6-F1
#
_cell.length_a   1.000
_cell.length_b   1.000
_cell.length_c   1.000
_cell.angle_alpha   90.00
_cell.angle_beta   90.00
_cell.angle_gamma   90.00
#
_symmetry.space_group_name_H-M   'P 1'
#
loop_
_entity.id
_entity.type
_entity.pdbx_description
1 polymer ?
#
loop_
_entity_poly.entity_id
_entity_poly.type
_entity_poly.pdbx_seq_one_letter_code
_entity_poly.pdbx_strand_id
1 'polypeptide(L)'
;MRWSEEVMLLREEIRRTLAYFEWHAQWWESQAAKVPLHSTTAIAEGFHAYAQHQSALRRQLQTRYQTLWTMILPVAGTQGAGNTFIMPSSEL
;
A
#
# COMPACT_ATOMS: atom_id res chain seq x y z
N MET A 1 28.21 14.29 -4.21
CA MET A 1 27.25 14.11 -3.11
C MET A 1 25.77 14.04 -3.55
N ARG A 2 25.41 14.21 -4.84
CA ARG A 2 24.01 14.18 -5.30
C ARG A 2 23.36 12.78 -5.34
N TRP A 3 24.13 11.74 -5.66
CA TRP A 3 23.61 10.38 -5.78
C TRP A 3 23.05 9.80 -4.47
N SER A 4 23.68 10.10 -3.33
CA SER A 4 23.19 9.65 -2.02
C SER A 4 21.85 10.26 -1.65
N GLU A 5 21.60 11.53 -2.02
CA GLU A 5 20.32 12.20 -1.82
C GLU A 5 19.23 11.56 -2.69
N GLU A 6 19.53 11.29 -3.96
CA GLU A 6 18.58 10.62 -4.88
C GLU A 6 18.19 9.23 -4.38
N VAL A 7 19.15 8.45 -3.84
CA VAL A 7 18.84 7.14 -3.22
C VAL A 7 17.96 7.29 -1.98
N MET A 8 18.20 8.30 -1.13
CA MET A 8 17.34 8.57 0.04
C MET A 8 15.93 8.96 -0.37
N LEU A 9 15.78 9.85 -1.36
CA LEU A 9 14.48 10.28 -1.88
C LEU A 9 13.71 9.11 -2.48
N LEU A 10 14.37 8.23 -3.22
CA LEU A 10 13.72 7.05 -3.80
C LEU A 10 13.18 6.09 -2.72
N ARG A 11 13.93 5.89 -1.63
CA ARG A 11 13.48 5.06 -0.50
C ARG A 11 12.26 5.65 0.18
N GLU A 12 12.24 6.97 0.32
CA GLU A 12 11.09 7.67 0.90
C GLU A 12 9.86 7.61 -0.03
N GLU A 13 10.05 7.73 -1.34
CA GLU A 13 8.97 7.62 -2.32
C GLU A 13 8.34 6.21 -2.32
N ILE A 14 9.17 5.18 -2.21
CA ILE A 14 8.72 3.80 -2.03
C ILE A 14 7.87 3.66 -0.77
N ARG A 15 8.34 4.19 0.36
CA ARG A 15 7.61 4.15 1.63
C ARG A 15 6.26 4.87 1.51
N ARG A 16 6.24 6.07 0.92
CA ARG A 16 5.01 6.85 0.69
C ARG A 16 4.04 6.14 -0.23
N THR A 17 4.53 5.47 -1.27
CA THR A 17 3.68 4.72 -2.20
C THR A 17 2.98 3.55 -1.49
N LEU A 18 3.70 2.80 -0.65
CA LEU A 18 3.09 1.72 0.14
C LEU A 18 2.06 2.25 1.15
N ALA A 19 2.38 3.36 1.84
CA ALA A 19 1.45 4.00 2.78
C ALA A 19 0.19 4.51 2.06
N TYR A 20 0.35 5.07 0.86
CA TYR A 20 -0.77 5.53 0.04
C TYR A 20 -1.72 4.38 -0.33
N PHE A 21 -1.21 3.21 -0.71
CA PHE A 21 -2.07 2.09 -1.05
C PHE A 21 -2.93 1.62 0.13
N GLU A 22 -2.37 1.54 1.33
CA GLU A 22 -3.11 1.16 2.53
C GLU A 22 -4.15 2.23 2.90
N TRP A 23 -3.74 3.50 2.94
CA TRP A 23 -4.68 4.61 3.18
C TRP A 23 -5.84 4.60 2.16
N HIS A 24 -5.54 4.36 0.89
CA HIS A 24 -6.57 4.36 -0.14
C HIS A 24 -7.47 3.12 -0.05
N ALA A 25 -6.96 1.97 0.41
CA ALA A 25 -7.78 0.80 0.70
C ALA A 25 -8.79 1.10 1.82
N GLN A 26 -8.34 1.70 2.92
CA GLN A 26 -9.21 2.15 4.01
C GLN A 26 -10.21 3.20 3.55
N TRP A 27 -9.81 4.11 2.65
CA TRP A 27 -10.73 5.06 2.06
C TRP A 27 -11.88 4.36 1.32
N TRP A 28 -11.59 3.33 0.52
CA TRP A 28 -12.63 2.54 -0.16
C TRP A 28 -13.55 1.82 0.81
N GLU A 29 -13.03 1.28 1.91
CA GLU A 29 -13.84 0.68 2.98
C GLU A 29 -14.78 1.71 3.61
N SER A 30 -14.28 2.93 3.85
CA SER A 30 -15.12 4.02 4.34
C SER A 30 -16.18 4.46 3.32
N GLN A 31 -15.91 4.32 2.02
CA GLN A 31 -16.89 4.61 0.98
C GLN A 31 -17.96 3.54 0.91
N ALA A 32 -17.64 2.26 1.11
CA ALA A 32 -18.61 1.17 1.10
C ALA A 32 -19.79 1.40 2.06
N ALA A 33 -19.54 2.10 3.18
CA ALA A 33 -20.56 2.49 4.16
C ALA A 33 -21.41 3.73 3.76
N LYS A 34 -21.03 4.46 2.70
CA LYS A 34 -21.64 5.73 2.27
C LYS A 34 -22.54 5.60 1.04
N VAL A 35 -23.17 4.44 0.88
CA VAL A 35 -24.15 4.20 -0.20
C VAL A 35 -25.16 5.36 -0.27
N PRO A 36 -25.42 5.96 -1.44
CA PRO A 36 -26.37 7.06 -1.57
C PRO A 36 -27.79 6.68 -1.12
N LEU A 37 -28.44 7.55 -0.34
CA LEU A 37 -29.75 7.33 0.28
C LEU A 37 -30.87 6.98 -0.73
N HIS A 38 -30.72 7.39 -1.99
CA HIS A 38 -31.70 7.19 -3.07
C HIS A 38 -31.33 6.08 -4.06
N SER A 39 -30.35 5.23 -3.72
CA SER A 39 -29.96 4.10 -4.56
C SER A 39 -30.94 2.92 -4.40
N THR A 40 -31.21 2.21 -5.50
CA THR A 40 -31.93 0.94 -5.42
C THR A 40 -31.07 -0.09 -4.71
N THR A 41 -31.69 -1.12 -4.13
CA THR A 41 -30.97 -2.19 -3.41
C THR A 41 -29.87 -2.85 -4.26
N ALA A 42 -30.14 -3.07 -5.55
CA ALA A 42 -29.14 -3.64 -6.47
C ALA A 42 -27.95 -2.70 -6.71
N ILE A 43 -28.18 -1.39 -6.81
CA ILE A 43 -27.11 -0.40 -6.96
C ILE A 43 -26.29 -0.30 -5.67
N ALA A 44 -26.96 -0.33 -4.51
CA ALA A 44 -26.32 -0.33 -3.20
C ALA A 44 -25.38 -1.53 -3.02
N GLU A 45 -25.86 -2.72 -3.35
CA GLU A 45 -25.09 -3.98 -3.29
C GLU A 45 -23.90 -3.95 -4.25
N GLY A 46 -24.12 -3.53 -5.50
CA GLY A 46 -23.05 -3.40 -6.49
C GLY A 46 -21.98 -2.39 -6.08
N PHE A 47 -22.39 -1.26 -5.50
CA PHE A 47 -21.47 -0.25 -4.98
C PHE A 47 -20.63 -0.78 -3.82
N HIS A 48 -21.25 -1.49 -2.87
CA HIS A 48 -20.54 -2.12 -1.76
C HIS A 48 -19.53 -3.17 -2.25
N ALA A 49 -19.96 -4.08 -3.13
CA ALA A 49 -19.10 -5.10 -3.72
C ALA A 49 -17.92 -4.48 -4.49
N TYR A 50 -18.18 -3.40 -5.25
CA TYR A 50 -17.14 -2.68 -5.96
C TYR A 50 -16.14 -2.02 -4.99
N ALA A 51 -16.61 -1.34 -3.96
CA ALA A 51 -15.75 -0.70 -2.97
C ALA A 51 -14.86 -1.71 -2.24
N GLN A 52 -15.42 -2.86 -1.84
CA GLN A 52 -14.65 -3.96 -1.26
C GLN A 52 -13.58 -4.50 -2.22
N HIS A 53 -13.95 -4.70 -3.49
CA HIS A 53 -13.00 -5.13 -4.52
C HIS A 53 -11.85 -4.12 -4.70
N GLN A 54 -12.16 -2.82 -4.74
CA GLN A 54 -11.16 -1.76 -4.87
C GLN A 54 -10.22 -1.70 -3.66
N SER A 55 -10.73 -1.91 -2.44
CA SER A 55 -9.90 -2.03 -1.23
C SER A 55 -8.93 -3.21 -1.32
N ALA A 56 -9.46 -4.40 -1.65
CA ALA A 56 -8.64 -5.62 -1.79
C ALA A 56 -7.55 -5.47 -2.86
N LEU A 57 -7.88 -4.88 -4.01
CA LEU A 57 -6.94 -4.64 -5.10
C LEU A 57 -5.76 -3.75 -4.66
N ARG A 58 -6.03 -2.70 -3.88
CA ARG A 58 -4.98 -1.79 -3.38
C ARG A 58 -4.04 -2.47 -2.41
N ARG A 59 -4.55 -3.32 -1.52
CA ARG A 59 -3.71 -4.14 -0.64
C ARG A 59 -2.88 -5.16 -1.42
N GLN A 60 -3.44 -5.78 -2.45
CA GLN A 60 -2.68 -6.66 -3.34
C GLN A 60 -1.56 -5.91 -4.07
N LEU A 61 -1.82 -4.70 -4.57
CA LEU A 61 -0.79 -3.84 -5.16
C LEU A 61 0.30 -3.52 -4.15
N GLN A 62 -0.08 -3.07 -2.94
CA GLN A 62 0.87 -2.81 -1.86
C GLN A 62 1.78 -4.02 -1.60
N THR A 63 1.21 -5.22 -1.40
CA THR A 63 1.99 -6.44 -1.18
C THR A 63 2.91 -6.73 -2.35
N ARG A 64 2.40 -6.64 -3.59
CA ARG A 64 3.19 -6.89 -4.80
C ARG A 64 4.38 -5.94 -4.92
N TYR A 65 4.16 -4.65 -4.71
CA TYR A 65 5.21 -3.63 -4.76
C TYR A 65 6.20 -3.77 -3.60
N GLN A 66 5.72 -4.09 -2.40
CA GLN A 66 6.58 -4.38 -1.26
C GLN A 66 7.52 -5.55 -1.58
N THR A 67 7.00 -6.68 -2.08
CA THR A 67 7.84 -7.82 -2.48
C THR A 67 8.85 -7.44 -3.56
N LEU A 68 8.43 -6.70 -4.59
CA LEU A 68 9.31 -6.25 -5.66
C LEU A 68 10.46 -5.37 -5.14
N TRP A 69 10.14 -4.40 -4.28
CA TRP A 69 11.15 -3.48 -3.76
C TRP A 69 12.05 -4.10 -2.69
N THR A 70 11.56 -5.05 -1.90
CA THR A 70 12.42 -5.84 -0.99
C THR A 70 13.40 -6.73 -1.76
N MET A 71 13.01 -7.22 -2.94
CA MET A 71 13.91 -8.00 -3.80
C MET A 71 14.99 -7.13 -4.46
N ILE A 72 14.67 -5.88 -4.82
CA ILE A 72 15.54 -5.01 -5.63
C ILE A 72 16.43 -4.11 -4.76
N LEU A 73 15.98 -3.66 -3.59
CA LEU A 73 16.76 -2.80 -2.71
C LEU A 73 17.61 -3.64 -1.77
N PRO A 74 18.95 -3.65 -1.90
CA PRO A 74 19.80 -4.24 -0.89
C PRO A 74 19.60 -3.48 0.42
N VAL A 75 19.46 -4.18 1.54
CA VAL A 75 19.53 -3.57 2.87
C VAL A 75 20.85 -2.80 2.93
N ALA A 76 20.75 -1.48 3.06
CA ALA A 76 21.88 -0.60 3.30
C ALA A 76 22.42 -0.90 4.71
N GLY A 77 23.20 -1.98 4.82
CA GLY A 77 23.78 -2.45 6.08
C GLY A 77 23.87 -3.97 6.19
N THR A 78 24.54 -4.66 5.26
CA THR A 78 24.99 -6.05 5.53
C THR A 78 26.26 -6.36 4.74
N GLN A 79 27.41 -5.97 5.28
CA GLN A 79 28.50 -6.94 5.31
C GLN A 79 28.15 -7.95 6.40
N GLY A 80 27.96 -9.22 6.01
CA GLY A 80 27.85 -10.34 6.96
C GLY A 80 26.43 -10.82 7.28
N ALA A 81 26.09 -11.97 6.71
CA ALA A 81 25.20 -13.01 7.21
C ALA A 81 23.88 -12.62 7.92
N GLY A 82 22.78 -12.86 7.21
CA GLY A 82 21.48 -13.22 7.77
C GLY A 82 20.69 -12.05 8.37
N ASN A 83 19.90 -11.36 7.56
CA ASN A 83 18.76 -10.64 8.15
C ASN A 83 17.62 -10.41 7.15
N THR A 84 16.45 -10.94 7.51
CA THR A 84 15.17 -10.63 6.87
C THR A 84 14.82 -9.17 7.15
N PHE A 85 14.58 -8.39 6.09
CA PHE A 85 14.05 -7.04 6.24
C PHE A 85 12.56 -7.12 6.59
N ILE A 86 12.25 -7.01 7.89
CA ILE A 86 10.89 -6.81 8.38
C ILE A 86 10.61 -5.31 8.38
N MET A 87 9.73 -4.85 7.49
CA MET A 87 9.11 -3.53 7.62
C MET A 87 8.29 -3.55 8.92
N PRO A 88 8.58 -2.68 9.91
CA PRO A 88 7.89 -2.71 11.19
C PRO A 88 6.44 -2.28 10.97
N SER A 89 5.49 -3.13 11.38
CA SER A 89 4.05 -2.86 11.32
C SER A 89 3.58 -1.73 12.26
N SER A 90 4.50 -1.04 12.95
CA SER A 90 4.19 -0.06 13.99
C SER A 90 3.99 1.37 13.50
N GLU A 91 3.99 1.61 12.19
CA GLU A 91 3.62 2.91 11.59
C GLU A 91 2.53 2.76 10.52
N LEU A 92 1.53 1.92 10.81
CA LEU A 92 0.23 1.93 10.14
C LEU A 92 -0.82 2.60 11.02
#